data_AF-A0A351P0G9-F1
#
_entry.id   AF-A0A351P0G9-F1
#
_cell.length_a   1.000
_cell.length_b   1.000
_cell.length_c   1.000
_cell.angle_alpha   90.00
_cell.angle_beta   90.00
_cell.angle_gamma   90.00
#
_symmetry.space_group_name_H-M   'P 1'
#
loop_
_entity.id
_entity.type
_entity.pdbx_description
1 polymer ?
#
loop_
_entity_poly.entity_id
_entity_poly.type
_entity_poly.pdbx_seq_one_letter_code
_entity_poly.pdbx_strand_id
1 'polypeptide(L)'
;MEILIPRAGILVPIAIIYVIFLFSHKNETQKYNAIIQVSKNIDDPSKIEEILDSLSDNKKPIDYRRGGVITLFVGIGLFLFGLTFISILKGVGLLVGAIGTGSIIAGYLYPNDGAEITRAVEKFED
;
A
#
# COMPACT_ATOMS: atom_id res chain seq x y z
N MET A 1 8.98 -14.45 34.61
CA MET A 1 8.45 -13.24 33.91
C MET A 1 9.31 -12.82 32.72
N GLU A 2 10.62 -13.10 32.70
CA GLU A 2 11.54 -12.63 31.63
C GLU A 2 11.27 -13.16 30.21
N ILE A 3 10.55 -14.29 30.05
CA ILE A 3 10.25 -14.86 28.73
C ILE A 3 8.89 -14.39 28.19
N LEU A 4 8.02 -13.84 29.04
CA LEU A 4 6.67 -13.42 28.65
C LEU A 4 6.68 -12.06 27.92
N ILE A 5 7.55 -11.15 28.36
CA ILE A 5 7.68 -9.79 27.79
C ILE A 5 8.18 -9.82 26.33
N PRO A 6 9.24 -10.58 25.97
CA PRO A 6 9.68 -10.69 24.58
C PRO A 6 8.63 -11.32 23.66
N ARG A 7 7.88 -12.31 24.15
CA ARG A 7 6.80 -12.97 23.39
C ARG A 7 5.61 -12.05 23.15
N ALA A 8 5.23 -11.27 24.16
CA ALA A 8 4.18 -10.26 24.01
C ALA A 8 4.59 -9.17 23.00
N GLY A 9 5.86 -8.75 23.00
CA GLY A 9 6.38 -7.74 22.07
C GLY A 9 6.29 -8.13 20.59
N ILE A 10 6.52 -9.40 20.25
CA ILE A 10 6.41 -9.91 18.86
C ILE A 10 4.94 -10.03 18.42
N LEU A 11 4.02 -10.25 19.37
CA LEU A 11 2.60 -10.46 19.09
C LEU A 11 1.88 -9.17 18.66
N VAL A 12 2.34 -8.01 19.13
CA VAL A 12 1.75 -6.70 18.83
C VAL A 12 1.75 -6.37 17.32
N PRO A 13 2.87 -6.40 16.58
CA PRO A 13 2.86 -6.08 15.15
C PRO A 13 2.01 -7.07 14.34
N ILE A 14 2.01 -8.36 14.73
CA ILE A 14 1.19 -9.39 14.09
C ILE A 14 -0.31 -9.09 14.29
N ALA A 15 -0.70 -8.72 15.50
CA ALA A 15 -2.08 -8.36 15.81
C ALA A 15 -2.55 -7.12 15.04
N ILE A 16 -1.69 -6.11 14.87
CA ILE A 16 -2.03 -4.91 14.09
C ILE A 16 -2.32 -5.28 12.63
N ILE A 17 -1.45 -6.06 11.98
CA ILE A 17 -1.65 -6.51 10.60
C ILE A 17 -2.94 -7.33 10.49
N TYR A 18 -3.19 -8.22 11.45
CA TYR A 18 -4.39 -9.04 11.48
C TYR A 18 -5.68 -8.21 11.57
N VAL A 19 -5.71 -7.18 12.42
CA VAL A 19 -6.87 -6.28 12.56
C VAL A 19 -7.12 -5.51 11.26
N ILE A 20 -6.05 -4.97 10.63
CA ILE A 20 -6.17 -4.27 9.34
C ILE A 20 -6.74 -5.21 8.28
N PHE A 21 -6.24 -6.44 8.21
CA PHE A 21 -6.72 -7.44 7.25
C PHE A 21 -8.19 -7.80 7.46
N LEU A 22 -8.60 -8.07 8.71
CA LEU A 22 -10.00 -8.35 9.04
C LEU A 22 -10.93 -7.21 8.63
N PHE A 23 -10.54 -5.96 8.89
CA PHE A 23 -11.34 -4.81 8.52
C PHE A 23 -11.43 -4.66 6.99
N SER A 24 -10.29 -4.81 6.30
CA SER A 24 -10.23 -4.73 4.84
C SER A 24 -11.14 -5.78 4.18
N HIS A 25 -11.07 -7.03 4.64
CA HIS A 25 -11.87 -8.12 4.10
C HIS A 25 -13.38 -7.91 4.33
N LYS A 26 -13.76 -7.48 5.54
CA LYS A 26 -15.16 -7.14 5.84
C LYS A 26 -15.64 -5.98 4.97
N ASN A 27 -14.83 -4.94 4.80
CA ASN A 27 -15.21 -3.77 4.01
C ASN A 27 -15.46 -4.13 2.53
N GLU A 28 -14.56 -4.91 1.92
CA GLU A 28 -14.75 -5.39 0.54
C GLU A 28 -16.02 -6.23 0.41
N THR A 29 -16.26 -7.16 1.32
CA THR A 29 -17.44 -8.04 1.29
C THR A 29 -18.74 -7.24 1.38
N GLN A 30 -18.78 -6.21 2.23
CA GLN A 30 -19.95 -5.34 2.36
C GLN A 30 -20.18 -4.49 1.09
N LYS A 31 -19.11 -3.96 0.48
CA LYS A 31 -19.20 -3.23 -0.79
C LYS A 31 -19.82 -4.09 -1.89
N TYR A 32 -19.34 -5.32 -2.09
CA TYR A 32 -19.89 -6.22 -3.11
C TYR A 32 -21.34 -6.64 -2.85
N ASN A 33 -21.70 -6.93 -1.60
CA ASN A 33 -23.07 -7.26 -1.23
C ASN A 33 -24.04 -6.09 -1.48
N ALA A 34 -23.61 -4.85 -1.21
CA ALA A 34 -24.40 -3.67 -1.53
C ALA A 34 -24.63 -3.54 -3.04
N ILE A 35 -23.58 -3.76 -3.87
CA ILE A 35 -23.71 -3.76 -5.34
C ILE A 35 -24.72 -4.81 -5.81
N ILE A 36 -24.63 -6.04 -5.30
CA ILE A 36 -25.55 -7.12 -5.68
C ILE A 36 -27.00 -6.81 -5.27
N GLN A 37 -27.21 -6.12 -4.14
CA GLN A 37 -28.55 -5.71 -3.71
C GLN A 37 -29.09 -4.55 -4.55
N VAL A 38 -28.26 -3.57 -4.89
CA VAL A 38 -28.64 -2.45 -5.75
C VAL A 38 -28.89 -2.92 -7.19
N SER A 39 -28.06 -3.82 -7.73
CA SER A 39 -28.20 -4.36 -9.08
C SER A 39 -29.48 -5.18 -9.26
N LYS A 40 -30.00 -5.78 -8.19
CA LYS A 40 -31.28 -6.51 -8.21
C LYS A 40 -32.51 -5.60 -8.19
N ASN A 41 -32.34 -4.32 -7.82
CA ASN A 41 -33.42 -3.33 -7.73
C ASN A 41 -33.40 -2.30 -8.88
N ILE A 42 -32.41 -2.38 -9.79
CA ILE A 42 -32.26 -1.48 -10.93
C ILE A 42 -32.37 -2.30 -12.22
N ASP A 43 -33.32 -1.96 -13.09
CA ASP A 43 -33.56 -2.63 -14.38
C ASP A 43 -32.67 -2.10 -15.54
N ASP A 44 -31.95 -0.99 -15.34
CA ASP A 44 -31.14 -0.34 -16.37
C ASP A 44 -29.64 -0.67 -16.21
N PRO A 45 -29.02 -1.41 -17.15
CA PRO A 45 -27.62 -1.82 -17.06
C PRO A 45 -26.64 -0.63 -17.00
N SER A 46 -27.01 0.52 -17.58
CA SER A 46 -26.15 1.72 -17.64
C SER A 46 -25.90 2.32 -16.25
N LYS A 47 -26.91 2.28 -15.36
CA LYS A 47 -26.79 2.79 -13.98
C LYS A 47 -26.01 1.85 -13.08
N ILE A 48 -26.03 0.55 -13.39
CA ILE A 48 -25.24 -0.45 -12.67
C ILE A 48 -23.75 -0.24 -12.96
N GLU A 49 -23.40 0.08 -14.20
CA GLU A 49 -22.03 0.37 -14.62
C GLU A 49 -21.46 1.62 -13.92
N GLU A 50 -22.25 2.70 -13.83
CA GLU A 50 -21.85 3.94 -13.12
C GLU A 50 -21.65 3.72 -11.60
N ILE A 51 -22.50 2.89 -10.98
CA ILE A 51 -22.37 2.50 -9.56
C ILE A 51 -21.16 1.58 -9.37
N LEU A 52 -20.90 0.67 -10.31
CA LEU A 52 -19.71 -0.16 -10.28
C LEU A 52 -18.43 0.68 -10.42
N ASP A 53 -18.42 1.67 -11.32
CA ASP A 53 -17.23 2.48 -11.58
C ASP A 53 -16.92 3.43 -10.42
N SER A 54 -17.95 4.05 -9.83
CA SER A 54 -17.81 4.90 -8.63
C SER A 54 -17.43 4.14 -7.35
N LEU A 55 -17.75 2.85 -7.27
CA LEU A 55 -17.35 1.97 -6.16
C LEU A 55 -16.07 1.19 -6.44
N SER A 56 -15.69 1.06 -7.70
CA SER A 56 -14.36 0.61 -8.08
C SER A 56 -13.42 1.69 -7.55
N ASP A 57 -12.72 1.35 -6.47
CA ASP A 57 -11.57 2.14 -6.04
C ASP A 57 -10.57 2.02 -7.19
N ASN A 58 -10.68 2.92 -8.17
CA ASN A 58 -9.71 3.16 -9.21
C ASN A 58 -8.41 3.42 -8.46
N LYS A 59 -7.63 2.35 -8.24
CA LYS A 59 -6.43 2.37 -7.41
C LYS A 59 -5.53 3.39 -8.06
N LYS A 60 -5.46 4.58 -7.44
CA LYS A 60 -4.51 5.62 -7.86
C LYS A 60 -3.16 4.93 -8.00
N PRO A 61 -2.49 5.07 -9.14
CA PRO A 61 -1.32 4.28 -9.43
C PRO A 61 -0.29 4.55 -8.33
N ILE A 62 0.24 3.47 -7.75
CA ILE A 62 1.06 3.54 -6.54
C ILE A 62 2.39 4.20 -6.92
N ASP A 63 2.65 5.40 -6.39
CA ASP A 63 3.91 6.09 -6.61
C ASP A 63 5.06 5.43 -5.83
N TYR A 64 5.66 4.39 -6.43
CA TYR A 64 6.80 3.67 -5.87
C TYR A 64 8.00 4.56 -5.55
N ARG A 65 8.16 5.68 -6.28
CA ARG A 65 9.18 6.71 -6.01
C ARG A 65 8.97 7.36 -4.65
N ARG A 66 7.74 7.79 -4.36
CA ARG A 66 7.41 8.52 -3.13
C ARG A 66 7.47 7.58 -1.93
N GLY A 67 6.92 6.38 -2.07
CA GLY A 67 7.00 5.32 -1.06
C GLY A 67 8.45 4.93 -0.76
N GLY A 68 9.27 4.71 -1.79
CA GLY A 68 10.66 4.31 -1.64
C GLY A 68 11.53 5.34 -0.91
N VAL A 69 11.34 6.63 -1.16
CA VAL A 69 12.04 7.70 -0.42
C VAL A 69 11.66 7.65 1.06
N ILE A 70 10.37 7.51 1.38
CA ILE A 70 9.91 7.43 2.78
C ILE A 70 10.56 6.23 3.47
N THR A 71 10.52 5.05 2.84
CA THR A 71 11.11 3.83 3.40
C THR A 71 12.63 3.93 3.57
N LEU A 72 13.33 4.59 2.64
CA LEU A 72 14.77 4.85 2.76
C LEU A 72 15.08 5.70 3.99
N PHE A 73 14.35 6.80 4.20
CA PHE A 73 14.52 7.65 5.37
C PHE A 73 14.18 6.94 6.69
N VAL A 74 13.17 6.07 6.70
CA VAL A 74 12.88 5.21 7.86
C VAL A 74 14.06 4.28 8.15
N GLY A 75 14.66 3.67 7.13
CA GLY A 75 15.86 2.83 7.27
C GLY A 75 17.06 3.59 7.83
N ILE A 76 17.32 4.81 7.34
CA ILE A 76 18.37 5.69 7.86
C ILE A 76 18.09 6.05 9.32
N GLY A 77 16.86 6.40 9.67
CA GLY A 77 16.46 6.71 11.05
C GLY A 77 16.70 5.54 11.99
N LEU A 78 16.30 4.32 11.60
CA LEU A 78 16.55 3.09 12.37
C LEU A 78 18.04 2.79 12.50
N PHE A 79 18.82 3.01 11.44
CA PHE A 79 20.27 2.82 11.47
C PHE A 79 20.95 3.78 12.46
N LEU A 80 20.64 5.08 12.36
CA LEU A 80 21.17 6.11 13.26
C LEU A 80 20.75 5.87 14.71
N PHE A 81 19.50 5.48 14.95
CA PHE A 81 19.03 5.11 16.29
C PHE A 81 19.73 3.84 16.83
N GLY A 82 20.06 2.91 15.94
CA GLY A 82 20.86 1.74 16.27
C GLY A 82 22.31 2.08 16.65
N LEU A 83 22.87 3.18 16.15
CA LEU A 83 24.20 3.70 16.56
C LEU A 83 24.20 4.19 18.00
N THR A 84 23.09 4.76 18.49
CA THR A 84 23.03 5.40 19.81
C THR A 84 22.52 4.49 20.92
N PHE A 85 21.63 3.53 20.63
CA PHE A 85 20.98 2.71 21.67
C PHE A 85 21.09 1.20 21.49
N ILE A 86 20.75 0.65 20.31
CA ILE A 86 20.57 -0.81 20.13
C ILE A 86 21.28 -1.31 18.86
N SER A 87 22.32 -2.14 19.03
CA SER A 87 23.16 -2.58 17.91
C SER A 87 22.42 -3.41 16.85
N ILE A 88 21.35 -4.15 17.20
CA ILE A 88 20.53 -4.91 16.24
C ILE A 88 19.81 -3.99 15.25
N LEU A 89 19.46 -2.77 15.67
CA LEU A 89 18.70 -1.82 14.85
C LEU A 89 19.53 -1.25 13.70
N LYS A 90 20.87 -1.32 13.78
CA LYS A 90 21.77 -0.99 12.66
C LYS A 90 21.50 -1.92 11.47
N GLY A 91 21.44 -3.23 11.72
CA GLY A 91 21.17 -4.23 10.68
C GLY A 91 19.77 -4.07 10.09
N VAL A 92 18.76 -3.86 10.96
CA VAL A 92 17.38 -3.63 10.52
C VAL A 92 17.27 -2.33 9.71
N GLY A 93 17.94 -1.26 10.12
CA GLY A 93 17.97 0.00 9.39
C GLY A 93 18.60 -0.10 8.01
N LEU A 94 19.72 -0.83 7.88
CA LEU A 94 20.33 -1.10 6.57
C LEU A 94 19.41 -1.92 5.65
N LEU A 95 18.72 -2.93 6.20
CA LEU A 95 17.76 -3.74 5.45
C LEU A 95 16.61 -2.88 4.92
N VAL A 96 15.98 -2.10 5.80
CA VAL A 96 14.86 -1.21 5.42
C VAL A 96 15.33 -0.13 4.43
N GLY A 97 16.53 0.41 4.61
CA GLY A 97 17.14 1.35 3.68
C GLY A 97 17.36 0.74 2.28
N ALA A 98 17.87 -0.49 2.22
CA ALA A 98 18.05 -1.21 0.95
C ALA A 98 16.71 -1.44 0.22
N ILE A 99 15.65 -1.78 0.95
CA ILE A 99 14.29 -1.90 0.39
C ILE A 99 13.83 -0.56 -0.19
N GLY A 100 14.00 0.54 0.57
CA GLY A 100 13.63 1.88 0.11
C GLY A 100 14.34 2.29 -1.18
N THR A 101 15.66 2.07 -1.26
CA THR A 101 16.44 2.31 -2.49
C THR A 101 15.90 1.48 -3.66
N GLY A 102 15.60 0.21 -3.44
CA GLY A 102 15.01 -0.67 -4.46
C GLY A 102 13.65 -0.15 -4.96
N SER A 103 12.78 0.32 -4.07
CA SER A 103 11.48 0.91 -4.43
C SER A 103 11.61 2.21 -5.23
N ILE A 104 12.61 3.05 -4.93
CA ILE A 104 12.90 4.26 -5.73
C ILE A 104 13.29 3.86 -7.16
N ILE A 105 14.20 2.90 -7.30
CA ILE A 105 14.66 2.42 -8.61
C ILE A 105 13.50 1.80 -9.39
N ALA A 106 12.68 0.97 -8.75
CA ALA A 106 11.50 0.37 -9.35
C ALA A 106 10.51 1.42 -9.87
N GLY A 107 10.30 2.50 -9.11
CA GLY A 107 9.42 3.59 -9.53
C GLY A 107 9.95 4.44 -10.69
N TYR A 108 11.24 4.35 -11.02
CA TYR A 108 11.79 4.93 -12.26
C TYR A 108 11.78 3.93 -13.43
N LEU A 109 11.96 2.64 -13.16
CA LEU A 109 11.98 1.59 -14.19
C LEU A 109 10.57 1.24 -14.70
N TYR A 110 9.57 1.30 -13.83
CA TYR A 110 8.15 1.09 -14.13
C TYR A 110 7.39 2.38 -13.78
N PRO A 111 7.51 3.44 -14.60
CA PRO A 111 6.74 4.65 -14.41
C PRO A 111 5.25 4.32 -14.59
N ASN A 112 4.40 4.87 -13.72
CA ASN A 112 2.95 4.61 -13.73
C ASN A 112 2.36 4.73 -15.15
N ASP A 113 1.71 3.66 -15.61
CA ASP A 113 1.13 3.50 -16.96
C ASP A 113 0.18 4.67 -17.36
N GLY A 114 -0.39 5.39 -16.38
CA GLY A 114 -1.19 6.59 -16.63
C GLY A 114 -0.42 7.77 -17.25
N ALA A 115 0.88 7.88 -17.02
CA ALA A 115 1.72 8.87 -17.69
C ALA A 115 1.97 8.50 -19.16
N GLU A 116 2.03 7.20 -19.48
CA GLU A 116 2.34 6.72 -20.82
C GLU A 116 1.13 6.87 -21.76
N ILE A 117 -0.09 6.59 -21.28
CA ILE A 117 -1.33 6.83 -22.06
C ILE A 117 -1.56 8.33 -22.29
N THR A 118 -1.37 9.16 -21.27
CA THR A 118 -1.53 10.62 -21.40
C THR A 118 -0.54 11.18 -22.43
N ARG A 119 0.72 10.75 -22.39
CA ARG A 119 1.73 11.15 -23.39
C ARG A 119 1.47 10.62 -24.78
N ALA A 120 0.89 9.42 -24.89
CA ALA A 120 0.51 8.85 -26.16
C ALA A 120 -0.60 9.69 -26.80
N VAL A 121 -1.66 10.01 -26.04
CA VAL A 121 -2.77 10.87 -26.49
C VAL A 121 -2.28 12.26 -26.89
N GLU A 122 -1.44 12.91 -26.07
CA GLU A 122 -0.90 14.24 -26.37
C GLU A 122 -0.07 14.25 -27.68
N LYS A 123 0.64 13.15 -27.98
CA LYS A 123 1.35 12.97 -29.26
C LYS A 123 0.46 12.69 -30.46
N PHE A 124 -0.81 12.32 -30.26
CA PHE A 124 -1.79 12.15 -31.34
C PHE A 124 -2.62 13.42 -31.58
N GLU A 125 -2.57 14.39 -30.66
CA GLU A 125 -3.25 15.69 -30.77
C GLU A 125 -2.36 16.78 -31.43
N ASP A 126 -1.03 16.57 -31.48
CA ASP A 126 -0.05 17.34 -32.28
C ASP A 126 0.13 16.75 -33.70
#